data_AF-A0AA41YSN6-F1
#
_entry.id   AF-A0AA41YSN6-F1
#
_cell.length_a   1.000
_cell.length_b   1.000
_cell.length_c   1.000
_cell.angle_alpha   90.00
_cell.angle_beta   90.00
_cell.angle_gamma   90.00
#
_symmetry.space_group_name_H-M   'P 1'
#
loop_
_entity.id
_entity.type
_entity.pdbx_description
1 polymer ?
#
loop_
_entity_poly.entity_id
_entity_poly.type
_entity_poly.pdbx_seq_one_letter_code
_entity_poly.pdbx_strand_id
1 'polypeptide(L)'
;MSGIGAWSRAGVVEYLRNGAAPDRAQAAGPMAAAVEALAAWLASQPPVRDPADQIAASARGKPLAPELVPRGIMPAHLSAEQGGAVLYNTSCASCHGATGAGDGYFPSLYHNTTTGHRDPSNLIAVLLNGVQRTTAATGVVFMPGFDGSVGMPGGLSDAELATLANFVLTQFGDPAAAKVTVADIAASRAGQ
;
A
#
# COMPACT_ATOMS: atom_id res chain seq x y z
N MET A 1 29.70 -9.86 15.32
CA MET A 1 28.30 -9.93 14.84
C MET A 1 28.14 -11.25 14.10
N SER A 2 27.12 -12.05 14.41
CA SER A 2 26.88 -13.34 13.75
C SER A 2 25.81 -13.21 12.66
N GLY A 3 25.87 -14.06 11.63
CA GLY A 3 24.92 -14.06 10.52
C GLY A 3 25.07 -12.87 9.56
N ILE A 4 23.97 -12.46 8.93
CA ILE A 4 23.96 -11.38 7.91
C ILE A 4 24.01 -9.96 8.50
N GLY A 5 24.22 -9.80 9.82
CA GLY A 5 24.12 -8.50 10.50
C GLY A 5 25.13 -7.44 10.04
N ALA A 6 26.24 -7.83 9.41
CA ALA A 6 27.23 -6.92 8.82
C ALA A 6 27.06 -6.72 7.30
N TRP A 7 26.03 -7.33 6.68
CA TRP A 7 25.87 -7.32 5.23
C TRP A 7 25.21 -6.02 4.77
N SER A 8 25.66 -5.51 3.63
CA SER A 8 24.97 -4.42 2.95
C SER A 8 23.65 -4.94 2.35
N ARG A 9 22.67 -4.04 2.17
CA ARG A 9 21.41 -4.37 1.48
C ARG A 9 21.65 -4.98 0.10
N ALA A 10 22.62 -4.43 -0.64
CA ALA A 10 22.99 -4.96 -1.95
C ALA A 10 23.47 -6.42 -1.84
N GLY A 11 24.30 -6.74 -0.84
CA GLY A 11 24.75 -8.11 -0.59
C GLY A 11 23.64 -9.08 -0.20
N VAL A 12 22.66 -8.64 0.60
CA VAL A 12 21.48 -9.48 0.93
C VAL A 12 20.62 -9.72 -0.31
N VAL A 13 20.38 -8.68 -1.13
CA VAL A 13 19.61 -8.81 -2.38
C VAL A 13 20.31 -9.73 -3.37
N GLU A 14 21.62 -9.60 -3.53
CA GLU A 14 22.44 -10.46 -4.39
C GLU A 14 22.35 -11.92 -3.94
N TYR A 15 22.47 -12.19 -2.64
CA TYR A 15 22.32 -13.52 -2.07
C TYR A 15 20.92 -14.11 -2.27
N LEU A 16 19.86 -13.34 -2.05
CA LEU A 16 18.49 -13.81 -2.28
C LEU A 16 18.18 -14.06 -3.76
N ARG A 17 18.82 -13.32 -4.67
CA ARG A 17 18.65 -13.49 -6.13
C ARG A 17 19.44 -14.68 -6.67
N ASN A 18 20.68 -14.84 -6.24
CA ASN A 18 21.64 -15.75 -6.85
C ASN A 18 21.91 -17.00 -5.99
N GLY A 19 21.40 -17.03 -4.75
CA GLY A 19 21.85 -17.99 -3.75
C GLY A 19 23.30 -17.76 -3.29
N ALA A 20 23.93 -16.65 -3.66
CA ALA A 20 25.31 -16.35 -3.28
C ALA A 20 25.56 -14.84 -3.20
N ALA A 21 26.33 -14.42 -2.20
CA ALA A 21 26.94 -13.11 -2.13
C ALA A 21 28.47 -13.31 -2.13
N PRO A 22 29.16 -12.93 -3.22
CA PRO A 22 30.61 -13.03 -3.32
C PRO A 22 31.30 -12.46 -2.08
N ASP A 23 32.35 -13.16 -1.62
CA ASP A 23 33.16 -12.82 -0.43
C ASP A 23 32.43 -12.83 0.92
N ARG A 24 31.18 -13.32 0.98
CA ARG A 24 30.40 -13.38 2.24
C ARG A 24 29.82 -14.74 2.54
N ALA A 25 28.99 -15.29 1.64
CA ALA A 25 28.45 -16.64 1.77
C ALA A 25 27.79 -17.14 0.49
N GLN A 26 27.67 -18.46 0.42
CA GLN A 26 26.78 -19.18 -0.49
C GLN A 26 25.65 -19.84 0.31
N ALA A 27 24.47 -19.91 -0.26
CA ALA A 27 23.37 -20.70 0.26
C ALA A 27 23.78 -22.17 0.21
N ALA A 28 23.84 -22.80 1.38
CA ALA A 28 24.22 -24.19 1.54
C ALA A 28 23.38 -24.82 2.65
N GLY A 29 23.24 -26.14 2.62
CA GLY A 29 22.42 -26.87 3.59
C GLY A 29 20.98 -26.32 3.65
N PRO A 30 20.40 -26.09 4.85
CA PRO A 30 19.04 -25.59 4.98
C PRO A 30 18.76 -24.26 4.27
N MET A 31 19.76 -23.38 4.14
CA MET A 31 19.60 -22.09 3.45
C MET A 31 19.53 -22.23 1.93
N ALA A 32 20.19 -23.24 1.34
CA ALA A 32 20.02 -23.54 -0.09
C ALA A 32 18.57 -23.93 -0.39
N ALA A 33 18.02 -24.85 0.41
CA ALA A 33 16.62 -25.26 0.29
C ALA A 33 15.64 -24.08 0.48
N ALA A 34 15.92 -23.16 1.41
CA ALA A 34 15.07 -22.00 1.63
C ALA A 34 15.09 -21.02 0.44
N VAL A 35 16.27 -20.72 -0.12
CA VAL A 35 16.40 -19.83 -1.29
C VAL A 35 15.78 -20.48 -2.53
N GLU A 36 16.04 -21.76 -2.76
CA GLU A 36 15.45 -22.52 -3.88
C GLU A 36 13.93 -22.60 -3.76
N ALA A 37 13.39 -22.89 -2.57
CA ALA A 37 11.95 -22.94 -2.33
C ALA A 37 11.30 -21.57 -2.55
N LEU A 38 11.92 -20.47 -2.09
CA LEU A 38 11.42 -19.12 -2.31
C LEU A 38 11.44 -18.76 -3.81
N ALA A 39 12.53 -19.07 -4.51
CA ALA A 39 12.65 -18.82 -5.93
C ALA A 39 11.65 -19.66 -6.74
N ALA A 40 11.51 -20.94 -6.42
CA ALA A 40 10.54 -21.84 -7.04
C ALA A 40 9.11 -21.38 -6.79
N TRP A 41 8.78 -20.96 -5.57
CA TRP A 41 7.47 -20.41 -5.24
C TRP A 41 7.19 -19.10 -5.99
N LEU A 42 8.14 -18.18 -6.04
CA LEU A 42 8.01 -16.92 -6.80
C LEU A 42 7.82 -17.20 -8.30
N ALA A 43 8.58 -18.14 -8.86
CA ALA A 43 8.47 -18.55 -10.27
C ALA A 43 7.19 -19.33 -10.57
N SER A 44 6.62 -20.03 -9.59
CA SER A 44 5.34 -20.73 -9.73
C SER A 44 4.14 -19.80 -9.62
N GLN A 45 4.33 -18.57 -9.12
CA GLN A 45 3.24 -17.60 -9.13
C GLN A 45 2.96 -17.20 -10.58
N PRO A 46 1.70 -17.28 -11.05
CA PRO A 46 1.37 -16.82 -12.39
C PRO A 46 1.76 -15.34 -12.52
N PRO A 47 2.38 -14.92 -13.64
CA PRO A 47 2.60 -13.51 -13.89
C PRO A 47 1.25 -12.78 -13.84
N VAL A 48 1.06 -11.93 -12.83
CA VAL A 48 -0.12 -11.06 -12.77
C VAL A 48 0.14 -9.88 -13.70
N ARG A 49 -0.04 -10.11 -15.00
CA ARG A 49 -0.07 -9.07 -16.02
C ARG A 49 -1.46 -9.05 -16.62
N ASP A 50 -2.23 -8.03 -16.30
CA ASP A 50 -3.44 -7.72 -17.05
C ASP A 50 -3.02 -7.20 -18.43
N PRO A 51 -3.47 -7.80 -19.55
CA PRO A 51 -3.23 -7.24 -20.88
C PRO A 51 -3.70 -5.78 -21.03
N ALA A 52 -4.62 -5.32 -20.18
CA ALA A 52 -5.04 -3.92 -20.09
C ALA A 52 -4.02 -3.01 -19.35
N ASP A 53 -3.00 -3.56 -18.71
CA ASP A 53 -1.89 -2.79 -18.13
C ASP A 53 -0.89 -2.38 -19.21
N GLN A 54 -1.12 -1.19 -19.76
CA GLN A 54 -0.30 -0.56 -20.80
C GLN A 54 0.87 0.27 -20.23
N ILE A 55 0.81 0.63 -18.94
CA ILE A 55 1.83 1.39 -18.23
C ILE A 55 2.05 0.82 -16.83
N ALA A 56 3.24 1.03 -16.26
CA ALA A 56 3.54 0.58 -14.90
C ALA A 56 2.62 1.26 -13.87
N ALA A 57 2.18 0.53 -12.85
CA ALA A 57 1.35 1.06 -11.77
C ALA A 57 2.01 2.29 -11.10
N SER A 58 3.33 2.28 -10.90
CA SER A 58 4.08 3.41 -10.35
C SER A 58 4.21 4.62 -11.28
N ALA A 59 3.80 4.51 -12.54
CA ALA A 59 3.76 5.64 -13.48
C ALA A 59 2.38 6.33 -13.54
N ARG A 60 1.39 5.81 -12.80
CA ARG A 60 0.02 6.34 -12.76
C ARG A 60 -0.18 7.39 -11.68
N GLY A 61 -1.33 8.04 -11.71
CA GLY A 61 -1.72 9.03 -10.74
C GLY A 61 -1.15 10.43 -10.99
N LYS A 62 -1.78 11.41 -10.34
CA LYS A 62 -1.35 12.81 -10.31
C LYS A 62 -1.75 13.44 -8.98
N PRO A 63 -1.18 14.61 -8.61
CA PRO A 63 -1.64 15.34 -7.44
C PRO A 63 -3.13 15.71 -7.54
N LEU A 64 -3.81 15.77 -6.39
CA LEU A 64 -5.18 16.30 -6.35
C LEU A 64 -5.17 17.77 -6.77
N ALA A 65 -6.10 18.13 -7.65
CA ALA A 65 -6.27 19.51 -8.08
C ALA A 65 -6.68 20.39 -6.88
N PRO A 66 -6.06 21.57 -6.67
CA PRO A 66 -6.36 22.46 -5.54
C PRO A 66 -7.85 22.81 -5.40
N GLU A 67 -8.59 22.83 -6.51
CA GLU A 67 -10.02 23.14 -6.56
C GLU A 67 -10.89 22.03 -5.94
N LEU A 68 -10.39 20.80 -5.91
CA LEU A 68 -11.06 19.62 -5.36
C LEU A 68 -10.75 19.40 -3.88
N VAL A 69 -9.82 20.17 -3.30
CA VAL A 69 -9.53 20.15 -1.87
C VAL A 69 -10.74 20.73 -1.14
N PRO A 70 -11.40 19.98 -0.24
CA PRO A 70 -12.55 20.51 0.50
C PRO A 70 -12.20 21.79 1.26
N ARG A 71 -13.00 22.84 1.06
CA ARG A 71 -12.87 24.14 1.75
C ARG A 71 -14.06 24.33 2.68
N GLY A 72 -13.83 24.47 3.99
CA GLY A 72 -14.90 24.71 4.97
C GLY A 72 -14.74 23.95 6.28
N ILE A 73 -15.77 24.00 7.12
CA ILE A 73 -15.81 23.31 8.42
C ILE A 73 -15.94 21.80 8.18
N MET A 74 -15.04 21.04 8.79
CA MET A 74 -15.08 19.58 8.76
C MET A 74 -16.31 19.08 9.50
N PRO A 75 -17.06 18.13 8.94
CA PRO A 75 -18.26 17.60 9.60
C PRO A 75 -17.86 16.85 10.88
N ALA A 76 -18.74 16.92 11.89
CA ALA A 76 -18.52 16.24 13.18
C ALA A 76 -18.61 14.71 13.07
N HIS A 77 -19.28 14.21 12.03
CA HIS A 77 -19.41 12.79 11.72
C HIS A 77 -19.14 12.57 10.25
N LEU A 78 -18.44 11.48 9.91
CA LEU A 78 -18.19 11.07 8.53
C LEU A 78 -19.40 10.28 8.01
N SER A 79 -19.67 10.42 6.71
CA SER A 79 -20.58 9.52 6.00
C SER A 79 -20.17 9.39 4.54
N ALA A 80 -20.56 8.28 3.91
CA ALA A 80 -20.32 8.07 2.48
C ALA A 80 -20.96 9.16 1.59
N GLU A 81 -22.03 9.80 2.06
CA GLU A 81 -22.77 10.85 1.35
C GLU A 81 -21.98 12.16 1.22
N GLN A 82 -21.02 12.40 2.13
CA GLN A 82 -20.13 13.57 2.09
C GLN A 82 -19.11 13.48 0.95
N GLY A 83 -18.95 12.30 0.35
CA GLY A 83 -18.09 12.04 -0.78
C GLY A 83 -16.63 11.76 -0.39
N GLY A 84 -15.91 11.09 -1.31
CA GLY A 84 -14.56 10.60 -1.03
C GLY A 84 -13.52 11.70 -0.80
N ALA A 85 -13.73 12.91 -1.31
CA ALA A 85 -12.83 14.05 -1.05
C ALA A 85 -12.84 14.48 0.42
N VAL A 86 -14.02 14.47 1.06
CA VAL A 86 -14.16 14.81 2.48
C VAL A 86 -13.50 13.72 3.32
N LEU A 87 -13.81 12.44 3.05
CA LEU A 87 -13.20 11.30 3.72
C LEU A 87 -11.67 11.31 3.60
N TYR A 88 -11.14 11.63 2.42
CA TYR A 88 -9.71 11.78 2.22
C TYR A 88 -9.12 12.90 3.08
N ASN A 89 -9.77 14.06 3.08
CA ASN A 89 -9.29 15.24 3.81
C ASN A 89 -9.28 14.99 5.32
N THR A 90 -10.24 14.22 5.85
CA THR A 90 -10.36 13.92 7.28
C THR A 90 -9.50 12.75 7.73
N SER A 91 -9.24 11.77 6.85
CA SER A 91 -8.60 10.51 7.23
C SER A 91 -7.17 10.35 6.71
N CYS A 92 -6.78 11.04 5.63
CA CYS A 92 -5.51 10.80 4.94
C CYS A 92 -4.63 12.05 4.80
N ALA A 93 -5.24 13.23 4.61
CA ALA A 93 -4.52 14.44 4.20
C ALA A 93 -3.54 14.99 5.24
N SER A 94 -3.72 14.68 6.53
CA SER A 94 -2.78 15.09 7.59
C SER A 94 -1.40 14.42 7.46
N CYS A 95 -1.34 13.23 6.84
CA CYS A 95 -0.11 12.47 6.64
C CYS A 95 0.35 12.51 5.17
N HIS A 96 -0.57 12.29 4.23
CA HIS A 96 -0.25 12.26 2.80
C HIS A 96 -0.32 13.63 2.11
N GLY A 97 -0.68 14.68 2.86
CA GLY A 97 -0.87 16.03 2.35
C GLY A 97 -2.21 16.21 1.62
N ALA A 98 -2.67 17.46 1.53
CA ALA A 98 -3.93 17.79 0.85
C ALA A 98 -3.95 17.36 -0.62
N THR A 99 -2.79 17.34 -1.28
CA THR A 99 -2.63 16.95 -2.68
C THR A 99 -2.20 15.49 -2.90
N GLY A 100 -1.98 14.72 -1.82
CA GLY A 100 -1.51 13.33 -1.89
C GLY A 100 -0.02 13.18 -2.21
N ALA A 101 0.77 14.26 -2.14
CA ALA A 101 2.19 14.26 -2.47
C ALA A 101 3.07 13.51 -1.45
N GLY A 102 2.60 13.39 -0.21
CA GLY A 102 3.45 12.97 0.90
C GLY A 102 4.58 13.95 1.20
N ASP A 103 5.43 13.60 2.16
CA ASP A 103 6.56 14.41 2.62
C ASP A 103 7.90 13.65 2.57
N GLY A 104 7.89 12.43 2.02
CA GLY A 104 9.03 11.52 1.95
C GLY A 104 9.09 10.52 3.11
N TYR A 105 8.55 10.86 4.27
CA TYR A 105 8.30 9.87 5.34
C TYR A 105 6.97 9.15 5.08
N PHE A 106 5.90 9.92 4.89
CA PHE A 106 4.65 9.42 4.32
C PHE A 106 4.78 9.41 2.79
N PRO A 107 4.51 8.27 2.14
CA PRO A 107 4.71 8.15 0.70
C PRO A 107 3.66 8.97 -0.06
N SER A 108 4.05 9.40 -1.27
CA SER A 108 3.11 9.89 -2.27
C SER A 108 2.04 8.84 -2.55
N LEU A 109 0.79 9.28 -2.71
CA LEU A 109 -0.33 8.45 -3.13
C LEU A 109 -0.43 8.34 -4.65
N TYR A 110 0.21 9.24 -5.40
CA TYR A 110 0.41 9.08 -6.83
C TYR A 110 1.81 8.54 -7.13
N HIS A 111 2.00 7.96 -8.31
CA HIS A 111 3.21 7.22 -8.67
C HIS A 111 3.55 6.10 -7.69
N ASN A 112 2.50 5.50 -7.12
CA ASN A 112 2.57 4.48 -6.08
C ASN A 112 1.89 3.21 -6.60
N THR A 113 2.53 2.06 -6.44
CA THR A 113 1.97 0.80 -6.94
C THR A 113 0.67 0.42 -6.22
N THR A 114 0.51 0.74 -4.94
CA THR A 114 -0.71 0.42 -4.17
C THR A 114 -1.96 1.09 -4.74
N THR A 115 -1.85 2.34 -5.19
CA THR A 115 -2.96 3.09 -5.78
C THR A 115 -3.03 2.95 -7.29
N GLY A 116 -1.88 2.66 -7.93
CA GLY A 116 -1.76 2.53 -9.38
C GLY A 116 -2.09 1.15 -9.93
N HIS A 117 -2.26 0.11 -9.12
CA HIS A 117 -2.70 -1.20 -9.62
C HIS A 117 -4.20 -1.20 -9.94
N ARG A 118 -4.60 -1.95 -10.97
CA ARG A 118 -6.02 -2.13 -11.32
C ARG A 118 -6.78 -2.97 -10.31
N ASP A 119 -6.10 -3.94 -9.70
CA ASP A 119 -6.60 -4.74 -8.59
C ASP A 119 -6.46 -3.92 -7.29
N PRO A 120 -7.57 -3.54 -6.63
CA PRO A 120 -7.54 -2.71 -5.44
C PRO A 120 -7.24 -3.51 -4.16
N SER A 121 -7.03 -4.82 -4.21
CA SER A 121 -6.87 -5.68 -3.03
C SER A 121 -5.79 -5.19 -2.06
N ASN A 122 -4.66 -4.72 -2.59
CA ASN A 122 -3.58 -4.17 -1.76
C ASN A 122 -3.98 -2.84 -1.11
N LEU A 123 -4.72 -1.97 -1.81
CA LEU A 123 -5.24 -0.74 -1.22
C LEU A 123 -6.25 -1.05 -0.11
N ILE A 124 -7.17 -1.99 -0.34
CA ILE A 124 -8.17 -2.42 0.65
C ILE A 124 -7.47 -2.95 1.90
N ALA A 125 -6.46 -3.80 1.75
CA ALA A 125 -5.68 -4.34 2.87
C ALA A 125 -4.97 -3.24 3.66
N VAL A 126 -4.36 -2.26 2.97
CA VAL A 126 -3.71 -1.11 3.63
C VAL A 126 -4.72 -0.23 4.37
N LEU A 127 -5.90 0.01 3.81
CA LEU A 127 -6.94 0.82 4.46
C LEU A 127 -7.51 0.13 5.70
N LEU A 128 -7.72 -1.19 5.65
CA LEU A 128 -8.26 -1.93 6.79
C LEU A 128 -7.21 -2.11 7.89
N ASN A 129 -6.02 -2.60 7.52
CA ASN A 129 -5.04 -3.10 8.49
C ASN A 129 -3.98 -2.06 8.86
N GLY A 130 -3.92 -0.97 8.11
CA GLY A 130 -2.83 -0.01 8.20
C GLY A 130 -1.50 -0.61 7.73
N VAL A 131 -0.41 0.05 8.14
CA VAL A 131 0.95 -0.38 7.89
C VAL A 131 1.74 -0.22 9.17
N GLN A 132 2.34 -1.29 9.67
CA GLN A 132 3.30 -1.22 10.77
C GLN A 132 4.53 -2.03 10.41
N ARG A 133 5.65 -1.34 10.17
CA ARG A 133 6.93 -2.01 9.90
C ARG A 133 8.10 -1.15 10.34
N THR A 134 9.16 -1.80 10.81
CA THR A 134 10.43 -1.14 11.08
C THR A 134 11.34 -1.29 9.87
N THR A 135 11.77 -0.18 9.29
CA THR A 135 12.79 -0.17 8.25
C THR A 135 14.09 0.42 8.80
N ALA A 136 15.23 -0.09 8.34
CA ALA A 136 16.52 0.47 8.74
C ALA A 136 16.76 1.89 8.20
N ALA A 137 16.05 2.29 7.13
CA ALA A 137 16.25 3.58 6.45
C ALA A 137 15.39 4.71 7.04
N THR A 138 14.15 4.39 7.44
CA THR A 138 13.16 5.39 7.90
C THR A 138 12.66 5.12 9.31
N GLY A 139 13.20 4.11 10.00
CA GLY A 139 12.75 3.71 11.32
C GLY A 139 11.38 3.04 11.27
N VAL A 140 10.59 3.21 12.34
CA VAL A 140 9.22 2.72 12.40
C VAL A 140 8.37 3.51 11.41
N VAL A 141 7.72 2.82 10.48
CA VAL A 141 6.70 3.34 9.58
C VAL A 141 5.35 2.88 10.12
N PHE A 142 4.47 3.85 10.36
CA PHE A 142 3.13 3.61 10.87
C PHE A 142 2.06 4.33 10.04
N MET A 143 1.04 3.59 9.64
CA MET A 143 -0.23 4.08 9.13
C MET A 143 -1.33 3.36 9.91
N PRO A 144 -2.28 4.07 10.53
CA PRO A 144 -3.38 3.44 11.24
C PRO A 144 -4.28 2.66 10.27
N GLY A 145 -4.89 1.58 10.78
CA GLY A 145 -6.00 0.93 10.12
C GLY A 145 -7.29 1.74 10.32
N PHE A 146 -8.19 1.66 9.36
CA PHE A 146 -9.51 2.30 9.42
C PHE A 146 -10.63 1.29 9.69
N ASP A 147 -10.30 0.05 10.00
CA ASP A 147 -11.27 -0.98 10.39
C ASP A 147 -11.86 -0.74 11.80
N GLY A 148 -11.25 0.15 12.60
CA GLY A 148 -11.63 0.44 13.97
C GLY A 148 -10.95 -0.43 15.03
N SER A 149 -10.04 -1.34 14.63
CA SER A 149 -9.27 -2.19 15.55
C SER A 149 -7.91 -1.59 15.93
N VAL A 150 -7.25 -0.86 15.02
CA VAL A 150 -5.92 -0.29 15.24
C VAL A 150 -5.81 1.18 14.80
N GLY A 151 -5.59 2.09 15.74
CA GLY A 151 -5.13 3.45 15.48
C GLY A 151 -6.21 4.55 15.41
N MET A 152 -7.37 4.30 14.80
CA MET A 152 -8.48 5.27 14.72
C MET A 152 -9.71 4.81 15.55
N PRO A 153 -10.02 5.45 16.70
CA PRO A 153 -11.22 5.16 17.46
C PRO A 153 -12.49 5.40 16.63
N GLY A 154 -13.36 4.40 16.54
CA GLY A 154 -14.63 4.47 15.79
C GLY A 154 -14.55 3.92 14.35
N GLY A 155 -13.35 3.82 13.75
CA GLY A 155 -13.16 3.28 12.40
C GLY A 155 -13.96 3.99 11.30
N LEU A 156 -13.92 3.44 10.09
CA LEU A 156 -14.80 3.77 8.99
C LEU A 156 -15.69 2.55 8.68
N SER A 157 -16.94 2.80 8.33
CA SER A 157 -17.84 1.78 7.81
C SER A 157 -17.37 1.26 6.44
N ASP A 158 -17.85 0.09 6.05
CA ASP A 158 -17.49 -0.51 4.76
C ASP A 158 -17.92 0.38 3.57
N ALA A 159 -19.01 1.14 3.72
CA ALA A 159 -19.48 2.10 2.72
C ALA A 159 -18.57 3.33 2.61
N GLU A 160 -18.07 3.84 3.73
CA GLU A 160 -17.09 4.93 3.74
C GLU A 160 -15.75 4.47 3.18
N LEU A 161 -15.30 3.26 3.53
CA LEU A 161 -14.07 2.67 3.00
C LEU A 161 -14.14 2.45 1.50
N ALA A 162 -15.25 1.91 0.98
CA ALA A 162 -15.44 1.77 -0.45
C ALA A 162 -15.44 3.13 -1.16
N THR A 163 -16.10 4.13 -0.58
CA THR A 163 -16.11 5.51 -1.12
C THR A 163 -14.73 6.13 -1.13
N LEU A 164 -13.98 5.99 -0.03
CA LEU A 164 -12.62 6.50 0.13
C LEU A 164 -11.65 5.80 -0.84
N ALA A 165 -11.69 4.47 -0.92
CA ALA A 165 -10.83 3.69 -1.80
C ALA A 165 -11.03 4.07 -3.27
N ASN A 166 -12.29 4.18 -3.72
CA ASN A 166 -12.60 4.60 -5.09
C ASN A 166 -12.12 6.03 -5.37
N PHE A 167 -12.23 6.95 -4.41
CA PHE A 167 -11.69 8.29 -4.56
C PHE A 167 -10.17 8.28 -4.69
N VAL A 168 -9.47 7.53 -3.83
CA VAL A 168 -8.01 7.40 -3.88
C VAL A 168 -7.54 6.82 -5.22
N LEU A 169 -8.17 5.75 -5.71
CA LEU A 169 -7.85 5.15 -7.02
C LEU A 169 -8.09 6.13 -8.16
N THR A 170 -9.24 6.83 -8.14
CA THR A 170 -9.61 7.76 -9.21
C THR A 170 -8.69 8.99 -9.26
N GLN A 171 -8.32 9.54 -8.10
CA GLN A 171 -7.54 10.78 -8.05
C GLN A 171 -6.03 10.53 -8.15
N PHE A 172 -5.54 9.52 -7.44
CA PHE A 172 -4.10 9.29 -7.27
C PHE A 172 -3.59 8.03 -7.98
N GLY A 173 -4.47 7.25 -8.61
CA GLY A 173 -4.16 5.92 -9.13
C GLY A 173 -4.52 5.72 -10.59
N ASP A 174 -5.08 4.55 -10.89
CA ASP A 174 -5.72 4.24 -12.17
C ASP A 174 -7.24 4.50 -12.08
N PRO A 175 -7.80 5.49 -12.78
CA PRO A 175 -9.24 5.69 -12.86
C PRO A 175 -10.01 4.51 -13.47
N ALA A 176 -9.30 3.62 -14.19
CA ALA A 176 -9.84 2.39 -14.75
C ALA A 176 -9.60 1.16 -13.85
N ALA A 177 -9.15 1.35 -12.60
CA ALA A 177 -9.10 0.28 -11.61
C ALA A 177 -10.50 -0.31 -11.36
N ALA A 178 -10.53 -1.55 -10.88
CA ALA A 178 -11.78 -2.18 -10.49
C ALA A 178 -12.45 -1.35 -9.38
N LYS A 179 -13.74 -1.07 -9.56
CA LYS A 179 -14.51 -0.32 -8.57
C LYS A 179 -14.62 -1.13 -7.29
N VAL A 180 -14.17 -0.55 -6.18
CA VAL A 180 -14.29 -1.16 -4.86
C VAL A 180 -15.74 -1.10 -4.40
N THR A 181 -16.31 -2.24 -4.04
CA THR A 181 -17.67 -2.35 -3.51
C THR A 181 -17.67 -2.52 -2.00
N VAL A 182 -18.82 -2.28 -1.36
CA VAL A 182 -19.01 -2.56 0.07
C VAL A 182 -18.76 -4.04 0.38
N ALA A 183 -19.16 -4.93 -0.55
CA ALA A 183 -18.95 -6.36 -0.40
C ALA A 183 -17.46 -6.75 -0.42
N ASP A 184 -16.64 -6.08 -1.23
CA ASP A 184 -15.19 -6.32 -1.26
C ASP A 184 -14.55 -5.96 0.09
N ILE A 185 -14.94 -4.82 0.66
CA ILE A 185 -14.48 -4.40 1.99
C ILE A 185 -14.93 -5.39 3.07
N ALA A 186 -16.23 -5.74 3.08
CA ALA A 186 -16.79 -6.68 4.05
C ALA A 186 -16.11 -8.06 3.97
N ALA A 187 -15.85 -8.55 2.76
CA ALA A 187 -15.14 -9.82 2.54
C ALA A 187 -13.70 -9.75 3.06
N SER A 188 -12.96 -8.68 2.76
CA SER A 188 -11.61 -8.49 3.30
C SER A 188 -11.60 -8.33 4.82
N ARG A 189 -12.61 -7.71 5.42
CA ARG A 189 -12.73 -7.55 6.88
C ARG A 189 -13.05 -8.88 7.57
N ALA A 190 -13.88 -9.73 6.97
CA ALA A 190 -14.22 -11.04 7.51
C ALA A 190 -13.09 -12.08 7.39
N GLY A 191 -12.12 -11.85 6.50
CA GLY A 191 -10.97 -12.73 6.29
C GLY A 191 -9.75 -12.45 7.18
N GLN A 192 -9.86 -11.53 8.14
CA GLN A 192 -8.81 -11.16 9.10
C GLN A 192 -8.83 -12.01 10.36
#